data_AF-A0A6G1RJX8-F1
#
_entry.id   AF-A0A6G1RJX8-F1
#
_cell.length_a   1.000
_cell.length_b   1.000
_cell.length_c   1.000
_cell.angle_alpha   90.00
_cell.angle_beta   90.00
_cell.angle_gamma   90.00
#
_symmetry.space_group_name_H-M   'P 1'
#
loop_
_entity.id
_entity.type
_entity.pdbx_description
1 polymer ?
#
loop_
_entity_poly.entity_id
_entity_poly.type
_entity_poly.pdbx_seq_one_letter_code
_entity_poly.pdbx_strand_id
1 'polypeptide(L)'
;KPFCVIDIIVLIASIAVVSAKTQGNIFATSALRSLRFLQILRMVRMDRRGGTWKLLGSVVYAHSKELITAWYIGFLVLIFSSFLVYLVEKDANNQFSTYADALWWGTIT
;
A
#
# COMPACT_ATOMS: atom_id res chain seq x y z
N LYS A 1 18.13 -5.28 -13.92
CA LYS A 1 18.10 -6.68 -13.44
C LYS A 1 17.40 -6.90 -12.06
N PRO A 2 16.46 -6.06 -11.56
CA PRO A 2 15.80 -6.30 -10.27
C PRO A 2 14.76 -7.43 -10.32
N PHE A 3 14.09 -7.62 -11.47
CA PHE A 3 13.06 -8.65 -11.65
C PHE A 3 13.58 -10.09 -11.49
N CYS A 4 14.86 -10.34 -11.78
CA CYS A 4 15.47 -11.66 -11.62
C CYS A 4 15.67 -12.04 -10.14
N VAL A 5 16.02 -11.05 -9.30
CA VAL A 5 16.21 -11.24 -7.85
C VAL A 5 14.87 -11.54 -7.18
N ILE A 6 13.83 -10.80 -7.54
CA ILE A 6 12.47 -11.02 -7.04
C ILE A 6 11.98 -12.42 -7.42
N ASP A 7 12.28 -12.87 -8.65
CA ASP A 7 11.87 -14.19 -9.11
C ASP A 7 12.53 -15.34 -8.35
N ILE A 8 13.84 -15.24 -8.12
CA ILE A 8 14.60 -16.25 -7.36
C ILE A 8 14.07 -16.32 -5.92
N ILE A 9 13.78 -15.18 -5.28
CA ILE A 9 13.23 -15.14 -3.92
C ILE A 9 11.84 -15.81 -3.88
N VAL A 10 10.96 -15.51 -4.83
CA VAL A 10 9.61 -16.11 -4.90
C VAL A 10 9.67 -17.61 -5.17
N LEU A 11 10.63 -18.05 -5.99
CA LEU A 11 10.86 -19.46 -6.31
C LEU A 11 11.37 -20.23 -5.07
N ILE A 12 12.37 -19.71 -4.37
CA ILE A 12 12.91 -20.30 -3.13
C ILE A 12 11.82 -20.37 -2.06
N ALA A 13 11.05 -19.28 -1.87
CA ALA A 13 9.96 -19.25 -0.90
C ALA A 13 8.84 -20.26 -1.24
N SER A 14 8.50 -20.40 -2.52
CA SER A 14 7.50 -21.39 -2.96
C SER A 14 7.97 -22.83 -2.69
N ILE A 15 9.24 -23.14 -2.97
CA ILE A 15 9.82 -24.47 -2.75
C ILE A 15 9.90 -24.79 -1.24
N ALA A 16 10.38 -23.84 -0.43
CA ALA A 16 10.48 -24.01 1.02
C ALA A 16 9.10 -24.28 1.66
N VAL A 17 8.05 -23.57 1.23
CA VAL A 17 6.69 -23.76 1.72
C VAL A 17 6.10 -25.10 1.29
N VAL A 18 6.38 -25.56 0.06
CA VAL A 18 5.93 -26.88 -0.42
C VAL A 18 6.62 -28.02 0.36
N SER A 19 7.92 -27.91 0.62
CA SER A 19 8.65 -28.92 1.40
C SER A 19 8.21 -28.98 2.87
N ALA A 20 7.90 -27.83 3.49
CA ALA A 20 7.40 -27.76 4.86
C ALA A 20 5.97 -28.31 5.03
N LYS A 21 5.17 -28.31 3.95
CA LYS A 21 3.78 -28.80 3.95
C LYS A 21 3.66 -30.31 4.23
N THR A 22 4.72 -31.08 4.00
CA THR A 22 4.74 -32.54 4.16
C THR A 22 4.67 -33.00 5.64
N GLN A 23 4.94 -32.11 6.61
CA GLN A 23 5.16 -32.51 8.01
C GLN A 23 4.00 -32.20 8.98
N GLY A 24 2.94 -31.47 8.61
CA GLY A 24 1.85 -31.22 9.57
C GLY A 24 0.62 -30.48 9.04
N ASN A 25 -0.56 -31.07 9.28
CA ASN A 25 -1.87 -30.55 8.89
C ASN A 25 -2.18 -29.14 9.44
N ILE A 26 -1.52 -28.74 10.53
CA ILE A 26 -1.67 -27.43 11.20
C ILE A 26 -0.80 -26.34 10.54
N PHE A 27 0.36 -26.72 9.99
CA PHE A 27 1.20 -25.81 9.19
C PHE A 27 0.60 -25.55 7.80
N ALA A 28 -0.24 -26.46 7.29
CA ALA A 28 -0.89 -26.31 6.00
C ALA A 28 -1.77 -25.05 5.91
N THR A 29 -2.51 -24.68 6.97
CA THR A 29 -3.38 -23.49 6.96
C THR A 29 -2.59 -22.18 6.91
N SER A 30 -1.52 -22.05 7.70
CA SER A 30 -0.63 -20.89 7.69
C SER A 30 0.16 -20.78 6.38
N ALA A 31 0.62 -21.92 5.85
CA ALA A 31 1.30 -22.01 4.55
C ALA A 31 0.37 -21.64 3.38
N LEU A 32 -0.91 -22.01 3.43
CA LEU A 32 -1.89 -21.60 2.42
C LEU A 32 -2.12 -20.08 2.44
N ARG A 33 -2.05 -19.44 3.61
CA ARG A 33 -2.14 -17.98 3.75
C ARG A 33 -0.93 -17.27 3.12
N SER A 34 0.28 -17.78 3.36
CA SER A 34 1.50 -17.24 2.74
C SER A 34 1.57 -17.51 1.24
N LEU A 35 1.04 -18.64 0.76
CA LEU A 35 0.92 -18.93 -0.67
C LEU A 35 0.01 -17.94 -1.40
N ARG A 36 -1.10 -17.49 -0.80
CA ARG A 36 -1.95 -16.44 -1.39
C ARG A 36 -1.21 -15.11 -1.55
N PHE A 37 -0.34 -14.77 -0.60
CA PHE A 37 0.51 -13.58 -0.71
C PHE A 37 1.57 -13.73 -1.82
N LEU A 38 2.17 -14.93 -1.96
CA LEU A 38 3.10 -15.24 -3.05
C LEU A 38 2.41 -15.24 -4.43
N GLN A 39 1.12 -15.56 -4.52
CA GLN A 39 0.34 -15.46 -5.76
C GLN A 39 0.20 -14.02 -6.25
N ILE A 40 0.04 -13.05 -5.34
CA ILE A 40 0.02 -11.61 -5.68
C ILE A 40 1.37 -11.20 -6.28
N LEU A 41 2.50 -11.67 -5.72
CA LEU A 41 3.83 -11.42 -6.29
C LEU A 41 3.99 -12.03 -7.69
N ARG A 42 3.36 -13.18 -7.96
CA ARG A 42 3.32 -13.76 -9.32
C ARG A 42 2.44 -12.95 -10.28
N MET A 43 1.34 -12.36 -9.82
CA MET A 43 0.54 -11.43 -10.63
C MET A 43 1.37 -10.19 -11.01
N VAL A 44 2.16 -9.65 -10.07
CA VAL A 44 3.09 -8.53 -10.32
C VAL A 44 4.16 -8.90 -11.36
N ARG A 45 4.60 -10.16 -11.39
CA ARG A 45 5.56 -10.68 -12.38
C ARG A 45 4.99 -10.71 -13.81
N MET A 46 3.67 -10.73 -13.99
CA MET A 46 3.03 -10.81 -15.32
C MET A 46 3.25 -9.54 -16.17
N ASP A 47 3.70 -8.43 -15.58
CA ASP A 47 4.23 -7.27 -16.31
C ASP A 47 5.70 -7.47 -16.73
N ARG A 48 5.94 -8.55 -17.49
CA ARG A 48 7.27 -9.09 -17.85
C ARG A 48 8.20 -8.09 -18.56
N ARG A 49 7.69 -6.95 -19.04
CA ARG A 49 8.50 -5.90 -19.69
C ARG A 49 8.65 -4.64 -18.84
N GLY A 50 7.94 -4.54 -17.71
CA GLY A 50 7.90 -3.33 -16.89
C GLY A 50 7.51 -2.08 -17.69
N GLY A 51 6.85 -2.29 -18.84
CA GLY A 51 6.55 -1.23 -19.80
C GLY A 51 5.53 -0.26 -19.23
N THR A 52 4.53 -0.79 -18.51
CA THR A 52 3.53 -0.01 -17.78
C THR A 52 4.19 0.85 -16.70
N TRP A 53 5.11 0.28 -15.92
CA TRP A 53 5.84 1.01 -14.87
C TRP A 53 6.76 2.08 -15.45
N LYS A 54 7.42 1.80 -16.58
CA LYS A 54 8.26 2.78 -17.27
C LYS A 54 7.42 3.92 -17.85
N LEU A 55 6.25 3.62 -18.41
CA LEU A 55 5.34 4.60 -18.98
C LEU A 55 4.68 5.45 -17.90
N LEU A 56 4.17 4.82 -16.83
CA LEU A 56 3.64 5.50 -15.65
C LEU A 56 4.71 6.43 -15.04
N GLY A 57 5.93 5.91 -14.83
CA GLY A 57 7.04 6.70 -14.31
C GLY A 57 7.41 7.89 -15.21
N SER A 58 7.37 7.70 -16.55
CA SER A 58 7.62 8.77 -17.50
C SER A 58 6.55 9.87 -17.44
N VAL A 59 5.27 9.50 -17.32
CA VAL A 59 4.15 10.44 -17.20
C VAL A 59 4.21 11.20 -15.87
N VAL A 60 4.46 10.48 -14.77
CA VAL A 60 4.61 11.09 -13.44
C VAL A 60 5.82 12.04 -13.41
N TYR A 61 6.92 11.70 -14.08
CA TYR A 61 8.08 12.57 -14.15
C TYR A 61 7.81 13.84 -14.97
N ALA A 62 7.15 13.70 -16.12
CA ALA A 62 6.77 14.82 -16.98
C ALA A 62 5.85 15.82 -16.26
N HIS A 63 4.89 15.32 -15.49
CA HIS A 63 3.95 16.13 -14.70
C HIS A 63 4.32 16.24 -13.22
N SER A 64 5.59 16.02 -12.87
CA SER A 64 6.02 15.95 -11.46
C SER A 64 5.79 17.26 -10.71
N LYS A 65 6.00 18.40 -11.38
CA LYS A 65 5.78 19.72 -10.77
C LYS A 65 4.32 19.96 -10.44
N GLU A 66 3.42 19.69 -11.38
CA GLU A 66 1.97 19.84 -11.19
C GLU A 66 1.45 18.89 -10.12
N LEU A 67 1.91 17.64 -10.14
CA LEU A 67 1.52 16.62 -9.17
C LEU A 67 1.97 16.99 -7.74
N ILE A 68 3.21 17.47 -7.58
CA ILE A 68 3.73 17.90 -6.28
C ILE A 68 2.96 19.11 -5.78
N THR A 69 2.68 20.10 -6.63
CA THR A 69 1.92 21.29 -6.23
C THR A 69 0.50 20.93 -5.81
N ALA A 70 -0.20 20.07 -6.56
CA ALA A 70 -1.54 19.60 -6.21
C ALA A 70 -1.53 18.82 -4.89
N TRP A 71 -0.58 17.90 -4.72
CA TRP A 71 -0.44 17.12 -3.49
C TRP A 71 -0.13 18.01 -2.28
N TYR A 72 0.74 19.01 -2.45
CA TYR A 72 1.10 19.96 -1.40
C TYR A 72 -0.10 20.82 -0.96
N ILE A 73 -0.83 21.41 -1.91
CA ILE A 73 -2.02 22.22 -1.59
C ILE A 73 -3.09 21.35 -0.94
N GLY A 74 -3.35 20.16 -1.49
CA GLY A 74 -4.31 19.21 -0.91
C GLY A 74 -3.95 18.81 0.52
N PHE A 75 -2.67 18.53 0.77
CA PHE A 75 -2.18 18.21 2.12
C PHE A 75 -2.33 19.38 3.09
N LEU A 76 -2.00 20.61 2.68
CA LEU A 76 -2.20 21.79 3.51
C LEU A 76 -3.69 22.03 3.85
N VAL A 77 -4.57 21.91 2.85
CA VAL A 77 -6.02 22.05 3.05
C VAL A 77 -6.55 20.97 3.97
N LEU A 78 -6.09 19.71 3.83
CA LEU A 78 -6.49 18.60 4.69
C LEU A 78 -6.11 18.86 6.15
N ILE A 79 -4.87 19.26 6.41
CA ILE A 79 -4.39 19.56 7.78
C ILE A 79 -5.16 20.75 8.36
N PHE A 80 -5.34 21.82 7.58
CA PHE A 80 -6.04 23.01 8.03
C PHE A 80 -7.52 22.74 8.31
N SER A 81 -8.21 22.04 7.41
CA SER A 81 -9.61 21.64 7.56
C SER A 81 -9.81 20.71 8.76
N SER A 82 -8.98 19.67 8.90
CA SER A 82 -9.05 18.74 10.02
C SER A 82 -8.82 19.43 11.36
N PHE A 83 -7.91 20.42 11.41
CA PHE A 83 -7.68 21.22 12.60
C PHE A 83 -8.86 22.13 12.96
N LEU A 84 -9.47 22.79 11.96
CA LEU A 84 -10.67 23.61 12.18
C LEU A 84 -11.84 22.77 12.69
N VAL A 85 -12.10 21.62 12.05
CA VAL A 85 -13.16 20.69 12.46
C VAL A 85 -12.93 20.16 13.87
N TYR A 86 -11.68 19.79 14.19
CA TYR A 86 -11.32 19.40 15.56
C TYR A 86 -11.62 20.50 16.58
N LEU A 87 -11.24 21.75 16.31
CA LEU A 87 -11.50 22.86 17.25
C LEU A 87 -12.99 23.16 17.43
N VAL A 88 -13.79 23.03 16.37
CA VAL A 88 -15.24 23.26 16.42
C VAL A 88 -15.96 22.13 17.15
N GLU A 89 -15.55 20.88 16.92
CA GLU A 89 -16.30 19.73 17.42
C GLU A 89 -15.77 19.14 18.74
N LYS A 90 -14.54 19.49 19.18
CA LYS A 90 -13.93 18.89 20.39
C LYS A 90 -14.79 18.98 21.66
N ASP A 91 -15.60 20.03 21.79
CA ASP A 91 -16.41 20.29 22.99
C ASP A 91 -17.87 19.84 22.82
N ALA A 92 -18.30 19.50 21.60
CA ALA A 92 -19.69 19.18 21.27
C ALA A 92 -19.90 17.69 20.94
N ASN A 93 -18.86 16.98 20.48
CA ASN A 93 -18.99 15.62 19.97
C ASN A 93 -17.81 14.73 20.39
N ASN A 94 -18.12 13.61 21.04
CA ASN A 94 -17.12 12.62 21.49
C ASN A 94 -16.45 11.86 20.32
N GLN A 95 -16.96 11.98 19.08
CA GLN A 95 -16.34 11.39 17.89
C GLN A 95 -15.06 12.11 17.45
N PHE A 96 -14.87 13.37 17.88
CA PHE A 96 -13.67 14.16 17.60
C PHE A 96 -12.82 14.36 18.87
N SER A 97 -12.63 13.27 19.61
CA SER A 97 -11.90 13.26 20.88
C SER A 97 -10.42 13.61 20.72
N THR A 98 -9.83 13.18 19.61
CA THR A 98 -8.41 13.35 19.31
C THR A 98 -8.25 13.98 17.93
N TYR A 99 -7.19 14.76 17.74
CA TYR A 99 -6.83 15.29 16.42
C TYR A 99 -6.71 14.20 15.34
N ALA A 100 -6.31 12.98 15.70
CA ALA A 100 -6.25 11.83 14.80
C ALA A 100 -7.62 11.44 14.24
N ASP A 101 -8.69 11.57 15.01
CA ASP A 101 -10.06 11.25 14.57
C ASP A 101 -10.55 12.28 13.54
N ALA A 102 -10.24 13.56 13.78
CA ALA A 102 -10.52 14.63 12.83
C ALA A 102 -9.70 14.50 11.54
N LEU A 103 -8.43 14.08 11.66
CA LEU A 103 -7.57 13.82 10.51
C LEU A 103 -8.05 12.63 9.68
N TRP A 104 -8.51 11.56 10.34
CA TRP A 104 -9.14 10.42 9.67
C TRP A 104 -10.40 10.87 8.92
N TRP A 105 -11.27 11.62 9.57
CA TRP A 105 -12.47 12.16 8.95
C TRP A 105 -12.15 13.06 7.74
N GLY A 106 -11.17 13.95 7.87
CA GLY A 106 -10.73 14.84 6.79
C GLY A 106 -9.97 14.14 5.66
N THR A 107 -9.51 12.89 5.86
CA THR A 107 -8.90 12.06 4.81
C THR A 107 -9.95 11.22 4.06
N ILE A 108 -11.02 10.82 4.75
CA ILE A 108 -12.12 10.04 4.17
C ILE A 108 -13.11 10.93 3.40
N THR A 109 -13.25 12.19 3.83
CA THR A 109 -14.08 13.21 3.17
C THR A 109 -13.38 13.76 1.93
#